data_AF-B5CQZ8-F1
#
_entry.id   AF-B5CQZ8-F1
#
_cell.length_a   1.000
_cell.length_b   1.000
_cell.length_c   1.000
_cell.angle_alpha   90.00
_cell.angle_beta   90.00
_cell.angle_gamma   90.00
#
_symmetry.space_group_name_H-M   'P 1'
#
loop_
_entity.id
_entity.type
_entity.pdbx_description
1 polymer ?
#
loop_
_entity_poly.entity_id
_entity_poly.type
_entity_poly.pdbx_seq_one_letter_code
_entity_poly.pdbx_strand_id
1 'polypeptide(L)'
;MADYEKAVKEGRLTLPSSDQCSKIAATTFTDAPDGILEIVIPANIIFIEEGTFADLKDVEWYETEPDNPVYVSRDGVLFSEQETCLFAFPAGRTGIYPIPENVVRLAKDAFSESRLFKVIGMKERGMEQTDLPDTLVVE
;
A
#
# COMPACT_ATOMS: atom_id res chain seq x y z
N MET A 1 -9.81 -18.53 0.69
CA MET A 1 -8.37 -18.23 0.64
C MET A 1 -8.07 -17.61 -0.70
N ALA A 2 -7.20 -16.60 -0.77
CA ALA A 2 -6.76 -16.04 -2.04
C ALA A 2 -6.07 -17.13 -2.88
N ASP A 3 -6.33 -17.14 -4.18
CA ASP A 3 -5.65 -18.05 -5.12
C ASP A 3 -4.31 -17.41 -5.53
N TYR A 4 -3.30 -17.56 -4.66
CA TYR A 4 -1.97 -16.98 -4.90
C TYR A 4 -1.28 -17.59 -6.12
N GLU A 5 -1.53 -18.85 -6.47
CA GLU A 5 -0.92 -19.47 -7.64
C GLU A 5 -1.35 -18.75 -8.92
N LYS A 6 -2.66 -18.48 -9.04
CA LYS A 6 -3.18 -17.66 -10.13
C LYS A 6 -2.65 -16.23 -10.07
N ALA A 7 -2.66 -15.61 -8.89
CA ALA A 7 -2.25 -14.22 -8.73
C ALA A 7 -0.78 -13.99 -9.14
N VAL A 8 0.14 -14.87 -8.72
CA VAL A 8 1.55 -14.80 -9.13
C VAL A 8 1.70 -15.01 -10.63
N LYS A 9 0.96 -15.95 -11.23
CA LYS A 9 1.00 -16.17 -12.68
C LYS A 9 0.53 -14.95 -13.48
N GLU A 10 -0.46 -14.23 -12.95
CA GLU A 10 -1.00 -13.02 -13.57
C GLU A 10 -0.25 -11.75 -13.15
N GLY A 11 0.63 -11.83 -12.15
CA GLY A 11 1.27 -10.69 -11.50
C GLY A 11 0.29 -9.80 -10.73
N ARG A 12 -0.96 -10.23 -10.53
CA ARG A 12 -2.06 -9.40 -10.05
C ARG A 12 -2.95 -10.18 -9.08
N LEU A 13 -3.22 -9.58 -7.93
CA LEU A 13 -4.17 -10.09 -6.94
C LEU A 13 -5.33 -9.11 -6.77
N THR A 14 -6.55 -9.56 -7.09
CA THR A 14 -7.77 -8.81 -6.79
C THR A 14 -8.33 -9.26 -5.44
N LEU A 15 -8.53 -8.30 -4.53
CA LEU A 15 -9.18 -8.57 -3.25
C LEU A 15 -10.65 -9.00 -3.45
N PRO A 16 -11.25 -9.73 -2.49
CA PRO A 16 -12.62 -10.23 -2.66
C PRO A 16 -13.64 -9.11 -2.89
N SER A 17 -14.43 -9.22 -3.97
CA SER A 17 -15.49 -8.27 -4.32
C SER A 17 -16.90 -8.70 -3.86
N SER A 18 -16.98 -9.59 -2.86
CA SER A 18 -18.24 -10.12 -2.33
C SER A 18 -18.73 -9.26 -1.17
N ASP A 19 -20.04 -9.01 -1.09
CA ASP A 19 -20.69 -8.24 -0.02
C ASP A 19 -20.46 -8.81 1.40
N GLN A 20 -19.99 -10.06 1.50
CA GLN A 20 -19.66 -10.71 2.77
C GLN A 20 -18.22 -10.40 3.26
N CYS A 21 -17.40 -9.74 2.44
CA CYS A 21 -16.03 -9.39 2.76
C CYS A 21 -15.83 -7.89 2.52
N SER A 22 -15.72 -7.13 3.60
CA SER A 22 -15.51 -5.68 3.53
C SER A 22 -14.32 -5.21 4.36
N LYS A 23 -13.61 -6.16 4.98
CA LYS A 23 -12.52 -5.95 5.92
C LYS A 23 -11.35 -6.87 5.60
N ILE A 24 -10.15 -6.32 5.59
CA ILE A 24 -8.90 -7.05 5.41
C ILE A 24 -8.05 -6.89 6.67
N ALA A 25 -7.68 -8.00 7.29
CA ALA A 25 -6.87 -8.01 8.50
C ALA A 25 -5.37 -7.88 8.16
N ALA A 26 -4.57 -7.35 9.09
CA ALA A 26 -3.15 -7.09 8.87
C ALA A 26 -2.36 -8.36 8.51
N THR A 27 -2.79 -9.52 9.01
CA THR A 27 -2.13 -10.80 8.76
C THR A 27 -2.61 -11.51 7.49
N THR A 28 -3.43 -10.86 6.64
CA THR A 28 -4.02 -11.52 5.45
C THR A 28 -2.94 -11.98 4.46
N PHE A 29 -1.83 -11.24 4.36
CA PHE A 29 -0.79 -11.45 3.36
C PHE A 29 0.57 -11.89 3.94
N THR A 30 0.65 -12.27 5.22
CA THR A 30 1.92 -12.66 5.86
C THR A 30 2.58 -13.88 5.19
N ASP A 31 1.79 -14.77 4.59
CA ASP A 31 2.28 -15.94 3.84
C ASP A 31 2.13 -15.77 2.31
N ALA A 32 1.90 -14.55 1.82
CA ALA A 32 1.80 -14.31 0.38
C ALA A 32 3.16 -14.53 -0.29
N PRO A 33 3.20 -15.20 -1.46
CA PRO A 33 4.45 -15.41 -2.18
C PRO A 33 4.94 -14.12 -2.86
N ASP A 34 6.23 -14.10 -3.16
CA ASP A 34 6.84 -13.14 -4.08
C ASP A 34 6.19 -13.22 -5.48
N GLY A 35 6.35 -12.17 -6.29
CA GLY A 35 5.84 -12.11 -7.67
C GLY A 35 4.41 -11.59 -7.84
N ILE A 36 3.75 -11.12 -6.77
CA ILE A 36 2.53 -10.29 -6.88
C ILE A 36 2.98 -8.84 -7.10
N LEU A 37 2.65 -8.28 -8.28
CA LEU A 37 3.09 -6.96 -8.71
C LEU A 37 1.99 -5.89 -8.56
N GLU A 38 0.73 -6.30 -8.68
CA GLU A 38 -0.44 -5.42 -8.58
C GLU A 38 -1.46 -5.94 -7.56
N ILE A 39 -1.97 -5.06 -6.70
CA ILE A 39 -3.10 -5.33 -5.82
C ILE A 39 -4.30 -4.49 -6.26
N VAL A 40 -5.44 -5.14 -6.50
CA VAL A 40 -6.69 -4.46 -6.85
C VAL A 40 -7.67 -4.51 -5.68
N ILE A 41 -8.17 -3.34 -5.31
CA ILE A 41 -8.99 -3.08 -4.13
C ILE A 41 -10.40 -2.67 -4.60
N PRO A 42 -11.37 -3.59 -4.57
CA PRO A 42 -12.76 -3.31 -4.91
C PRO A 42 -13.43 -2.31 -3.95
N ALA A 43 -14.53 -1.70 -4.37
CA ALA A 43 -15.25 -0.68 -3.62
C ALA A 43 -15.92 -1.20 -2.34
N ASN A 44 -16.21 -2.50 -2.24
CA ASN A 44 -16.74 -3.12 -1.01
C ASN A 44 -15.69 -3.24 0.10
N ILE A 45 -14.40 -3.12 -0.20
CA ILE A 45 -13.33 -3.12 0.80
C ILE A 45 -13.24 -1.72 1.43
N ILE A 46 -13.90 -1.57 2.58
CA ILE A 46 -14.03 -0.30 3.32
C ILE A 46 -13.20 -0.28 4.59
N PHE A 47 -12.44 -1.34 4.86
CA PHE A 47 -11.53 -1.41 6.00
C PHE A 47 -10.36 -2.32 5.68
N ILE A 48 -9.16 -1.79 5.80
CA ILE A 48 -7.89 -2.50 5.69
C ILE A 48 -7.13 -2.11 6.96
N GLU A 49 -6.67 -3.09 7.73
CA GLU A 49 -5.83 -2.82 8.89
C GLU A 49 -4.46 -2.29 8.41
N GLU A 50 -3.89 -1.31 9.12
CA GLU A 50 -2.56 -0.79 8.78
C GLU A 50 -1.51 -1.90 8.88
N GLY A 51 -0.55 -1.92 7.96
CA GLY A 51 0.43 -2.99 7.82
C GLY A 51 -0.04 -4.23 7.08
N THR A 52 -1.29 -4.28 6.58
CA THR A 52 -1.78 -5.40 5.75
C THR A 52 -0.86 -5.75 4.59
N PHE A 53 -0.22 -4.76 3.96
CA PHE A 53 0.62 -4.97 2.77
C PHE A 53 2.13 -4.95 3.06
N ALA A 54 2.53 -5.00 4.34
CA ALA A 54 3.91 -4.79 4.75
C ALA A 54 4.91 -5.83 4.20
N ASP A 55 4.45 -7.07 3.97
CA ASP A 55 5.26 -8.20 3.50
C ASP A 55 5.25 -8.37 1.96
N LEU A 56 4.50 -7.54 1.23
CA LEU A 56 4.34 -7.65 -0.23
C LEU A 56 5.46 -6.91 -0.99
N LYS A 57 6.65 -7.52 -0.98
CA LYS A 57 7.94 -6.93 -1.41
C LYS A 57 8.03 -6.55 -2.89
N ASP A 58 7.24 -7.19 -3.74
CA ASP A 58 7.31 -7.02 -5.20
C ASP A 58 6.15 -6.17 -5.74
N VAL A 59 5.23 -5.70 -4.89
CA VAL A 59 4.11 -4.87 -5.36
C VAL A 59 4.67 -3.55 -5.88
N GLU A 60 4.33 -3.25 -7.14
CA GLU A 60 4.68 -2.02 -7.85
C GLU A 60 3.45 -1.10 -8.03
N TRP A 61 2.23 -1.65 -7.88
CA TRP A 61 0.98 -0.93 -8.11
C TRP A 61 -0.15 -1.34 -7.18
N TYR A 62 -0.83 -0.36 -6.59
CA TYR A 62 -2.16 -0.52 -6.01
C TYR A 62 -3.19 0.11 -6.94
N GLU A 63 -4.28 -0.59 -7.21
CA GLU A 63 -5.42 -0.08 -7.97
C GLU A 63 -6.67 -0.12 -7.10
N THR A 64 -7.43 0.97 -7.06
CA THR A 64 -8.72 1.03 -6.37
C THR A 64 -9.84 1.13 -7.39
N GLU A 65 -10.96 0.47 -7.17
CA GLU A 65 -12.16 0.79 -7.95
C GLU A 65 -12.53 2.27 -7.79
N PRO A 66 -12.97 2.98 -8.86
CA PRO A 66 -13.20 4.43 -8.82
C PRO A 66 -14.18 4.90 -7.75
N ASP A 67 -15.12 4.04 -7.35
CA ASP A 67 -16.17 4.34 -6.37
C ASP A 67 -15.86 3.80 -4.97
N ASN A 68 -14.60 3.43 -4.68
CA ASN A 68 -14.21 3.02 -3.32
C ASN A 68 -14.34 4.22 -2.36
N PRO A 69 -15.15 4.11 -1.27
CA PRO A 69 -15.46 5.26 -0.43
C PRO A 69 -14.39 5.58 0.63
N VAL A 70 -13.35 4.75 0.76
CA VAL A 70 -12.36 4.86 1.85
C VAL A 70 -10.93 4.99 1.31
N TYR A 71 -10.65 4.40 0.16
CA TYR A 71 -9.31 4.33 -0.41
C TYR A 71 -9.29 4.84 -1.85
N VAL A 72 -8.19 5.50 -2.22
CA VAL A 72 -7.94 5.91 -3.60
C VAL A 72 -6.49 5.59 -3.97
N SER A 73 -6.29 5.10 -5.20
CA SER A 73 -4.96 5.00 -5.79
C SER A 73 -4.62 6.26 -6.56
N ARG A 74 -3.41 6.79 -6.34
CA ARG A 74 -2.81 7.86 -7.16
C ARG A 74 -1.42 7.43 -7.60
N ASP A 75 -1.21 7.34 -8.91
CA ASP A 75 0.03 6.85 -9.51
C ASP A 75 0.48 5.50 -8.90
N GLY A 76 -0.47 4.59 -8.67
CA GLY A 76 -0.21 3.27 -8.10
C GLY A 76 0.10 3.26 -6.60
N VAL A 77 0.05 4.40 -5.90
CA VAL A 77 0.22 4.48 -4.43
C VAL A 77 -1.15 4.55 -3.77
N LEU A 78 -1.34 3.82 -2.67
CA LEU A 78 -2.61 3.75 -1.96
C LEU A 78 -2.72 4.84 -0.90
N PHE A 79 -3.81 5.60 -0.92
CA PHE A 79 -4.14 6.64 0.04
C PHE A 79 -5.52 6.42 0.68
N SER A 80 -5.80 7.16 1.74
CA SER A 80 -7.19 7.44 2.13
C SER A 80 -7.91 8.24 1.02
N GLU A 81 -9.23 8.16 0.94
CA GLU A 81 -10.02 8.85 -0.09
C GLU A 81 -9.75 10.36 -0.18
N GLN A 82 -9.55 11.02 0.97
CA GLN A 82 -9.20 12.46 1.01
C GLN A 82 -7.71 12.73 0.76
N GLU A 83 -6.91 11.70 0.48
CA GLU A 83 -5.48 11.74 0.21
C GLU A 83 -4.64 12.38 1.34
N THR A 84 -5.20 12.41 2.56
CA THR A 84 -4.54 12.95 3.75
C THR A 84 -3.63 11.93 4.46
N CYS A 85 -3.81 10.65 4.15
CA CYS A 85 -3.02 9.53 4.65
C CYS A 85 -2.44 8.75 3.48
N LEU A 86 -1.11 8.62 3.40
CA LEU A 86 -0.47 7.63 2.53
C LEU A 86 -0.55 6.29 3.26
N PHE A 87 -1.38 5.40 2.73
CA PHE A 87 -1.76 4.17 3.40
C PHE A 87 -0.78 3.02 3.09
N ALA A 88 -0.37 2.88 1.83
CA ALA A 88 0.66 1.91 1.45
C ALA A 88 1.41 2.37 0.19
N PHE A 89 2.73 2.38 0.30
CA PHE A 89 3.63 2.59 -0.83
C PHE A 89 3.99 1.23 -1.47
N PRO A 90 4.06 1.12 -2.81
CA PRO A 90 4.48 -0.12 -3.47
C PRO A 90 5.96 -0.43 -3.20
N ALA A 91 6.24 -1.49 -2.44
CA ALA A 91 7.59 -1.82 -1.99
C ALA A 91 8.57 -2.12 -3.15
N GLY A 92 8.05 -2.65 -4.27
CA GLY A 92 8.82 -2.97 -5.47
C GLY A 92 9.34 -1.75 -6.22
N ARG A 93 8.76 -0.56 -5.98
CA ARG A 93 9.24 0.69 -6.62
C ARG A 93 10.56 1.14 -6.01
N THR A 94 11.46 1.59 -6.88
CA THR A 94 12.74 2.22 -6.52
C THR A 94 12.71 3.69 -6.92
N GLY A 95 13.43 4.57 -6.22
CA GLY A 95 13.30 5.99 -6.52
C GLY A 95 13.54 6.96 -5.38
N ILE A 96 13.38 8.22 -5.75
CA ILE A 96 12.90 9.27 -4.84
C ILE A 96 11.38 9.28 -4.94
N TYR A 97 10.72 9.42 -3.80
CA TYR A 97 9.29 9.72 -3.76
C TYR A 97 9.03 11.04 -3.03
N PRO A 98 8.54 12.09 -3.72
CA PRO A 98 8.05 13.29 -3.07
C PRO A 98 6.65 13.02 -2.52
N ILE A 99 6.48 13.06 -1.20
CA ILE A 99 5.15 12.88 -0.61
C ILE A 99 4.28 14.09 -0.97
N PRO A 100 3.06 13.89 -1.52
CA PRO A 100 2.11 14.96 -1.81
C PRO A 100 1.84 15.90 -0.62
N GLU A 101 1.61 17.18 -0.88
CA GLU A 101 1.50 18.21 0.17
C GLU A 101 0.29 18.02 1.11
N ASN A 102 -0.79 17.43 0.60
CA ASN A 102 -2.01 17.12 1.35
C ASN A 102 -1.85 15.97 2.35
N VAL A 103 -0.80 15.15 2.21
CA VAL A 103 -0.52 14.04 3.13
C VAL A 103 0.03 14.60 4.44
N VAL A 104 -0.72 14.38 5.52
CA VAL A 104 -0.38 14.81 6.88
C VAL A 104 -0.02 13.64 7.80
N ARG A 105 -0.27 12.40 7.35
CA ARG A 105 0.01 11.18 8.10
C ARG A 105 0.42 10.04 7.18
N LEU A 106 1.24 9.14 7.71
CA LEU A 106 1.53 7.84 7.12
C LEU A 106 0.88 6.74 7.96
N ALA A 107 0.32 5.72 7.32
CA ALA A 107 -0.14 4.53 8.03
C ALA A 107 1.05 3.72 8.57
N LYS A 108 0.81 2.90 9.61
CA LYS A 108 1.79 1.93 10.09
C LYS A 108 2.28 1.07 8.92
N ASP A 109 3.60 0.91 8.83
CA ASP A 109 4.28 0.11 7.81
C ASP A 109 4.02 0.60 6.35
N ALA A 110 3.59 1.84 6.14
CA ALA A 110 3.30 2.37 4.79
C ALA A 110 4.49 2.32 3.81
N PHE A 111 5.72 2.30 4.32
CA PHE A 111 6.96 2.17 3.54
C PHE A 111 7.75 0.89 3.90
N SER A 112 7.11 -0.09 4.55
CA SER A 112 7.76 -1.38 4.87
C SER A 112 8.28 -2.03 3.60
N GLU A 113 9.47 -2.63 3.68
CA GLU A 113 10.18 -3.29 2.57
C GLU A 113 10.46 -2.38 1.35
N SER A 114 10.19 -1.07 1.45
CA SER A 114 10.33 -0.15 0.32
C SER A 114 11.77 -0.08 -0.15
N ARG A 115 11.94 -0.21 -1.47
CA ARG A 115 13.23 -0.10 -2.16
C ARG A 115 13.51 1.33 -2.63
N LEU A 116 12.76 2.32 -2.13
CA LEU A 116 13.09 3.73 -2.32
C LEU A 116 14.44 4.05 -1.69
N PHE A 117 15.17 4.95 -2.34
CA PHE A 117 16.41 5.50 -1.77
C PHE A 117 16.16 6.77 -0.97
N LYS A 118 15.09 7.52 -1.27
CA LYS A 118 14.77 8.75 -0.57
C LYS A 118 13.29 9.12 -0.61
N VAL A 119 12.79 9.69 0.47
CA VAL A 119 11.47 10.32 0.54
C VAL A 119 11.64 11.80 0.90
N ILE A 120 10.88 12.68 0.24
CA ILE A 120 10.95 14.14 0.42
C ILE A 120 9.64 14.66 1.00
N GLY A 121 9.75 15.59 1.97
CA GLY A 121 8.66 16.35 2.56
C GLY A 121 8.20 15.84 3.91
N MET A 122 8.78 14.76 4.44
CA MET A 122 8.37 14.20 5.74
C MET A 122 8.85 15.08 6.90
N LYS A 123 10.14 15.47 6.91
CA LYS A 123 10.70 16.19 8.07
C LYS A 123 10.13 17.58 8.20
N GLU A 124 10.00 18.29 7.07
CA GLU A 124 9.42 19.64 7.03
C GLU A 124 7.99 19.68 7.59
N ARG A 125 7.26 18.57 7.45
CA ARG A 125 5.88 18.42 7.93
C ARG A 125 5.78 17.72 9.29
N GLY A 126 6.90 17.38 9.93
CA GLY A 126 6.93 16.74 11.25
C GLY A 126 6.29 15.35 11.27
N MET A 127 6.30 14.63 10.14
CA MET A 127 5.77 13.27 10.08
C MET A 127 6.74 12.28 10.75
N GLU A 128 6.23 11.49 11.68
CA GLU A 128 6.98 10.42 12.35
C GLU A 128 6.59 9.05 11.81
N GLN A 129 7.57 8.18 11.57
CA GLN A 129 7.37 6.76 11.28
C GLN A 129 8.49 5.92 11.89
N THR A 130 8.11 4.87 12.62
CA THR A 130 9.02 4.03 13.40
C THR A 130 9.60 2.85 12.62
N ASP A 131 8.97 2.49 11.51
CA ASP A 131 9.22 1.24 10.78
C ASP A 131 9.64 1.53 9.33
N LEU A 132 10.62 2.42 9.16
CA LEU A 132 11.22 2.71 7.85
C LEU A 132 12.39 1.77 7.58
N PRO A 133 12.60 1.32 6.33
CA PRO A 133 13.80 0.57 5.96
C PRO A 133 15.07 1.39 6.25
N ASP A 134 16.13 0.75 6.76
CA ASP A 134 17.42 1.40 7.07
C ASP A 134 18.04 2.10 5.85
N THR A 135 17.69 1.66 4.64
CA THR A 135 18.16 2.21 3.36
C THR A 135 17.45 3.51 2.97
N LEU A 136 16.34 3.85 3.62
CA LEU A 136 15.48 4.96 3.22
C LEU A 136 15.96 6.28 3.84
N VAL A 137 16.44 7.19 3.00
CA VAL A 137 16.75 8.55 3.43
C VAL A 137 15.47 9.37 3.52
N VAL A 138 15.21 9.97 4.68
CA VAL A 138 14.08 10.90 4.86
C VAL A 138 14.60 12.34 4.80
N GLU A 139 13.98 13.18 3.98
CA GLU A 139 14.24 14.63 3.90
C GLU A 139 12.97 15.45 4.10
#